data_AF-A0A256XDP6-F1
#
_entry.id   AF-A0A256XDP6-F1
#
_cell.length_a   1.000
_cell.length_b   1.000
_cell.length_c   1.000
_cell.angle_alpha   90.00
_cell.angle_beta   90.00
_cell.angle_gamma   90.00
#
_symmetry.space_group_name_H-M   'P 1'
#
loop_
_entity.id
_entity.type
_entity.pdbx_description
1 polymer ?
#
loop_
_entity_poly.entity_id
_entity_poly.type
_entity_poly.pdbx_seq_one_letter_code
_entity_poly.pdbx_strand_id
1 'polypeptide(L)'
;MERLNEFWLFKHNNRIYEGFTRIFVTEKVHPFYEKFWPAGHTIGWVESFILQLYHFLLAVKKGEEFKPNFYDGAVVNAIMDAVYESMKEKKWIKVKEVL
;
A
#
# COMPACT_ATOMS: atom_id res chain seq x y z
N MET A 1 17.64 12.62 9.90
CA MET A 1 16.67 13.05 8.87
C MET A 1 16.21 11.80 8.13
N GLU A 2 14.91 11.62 7.96
CA GLU A 2 14.34 10.45 7.28
C GLU A 2 14.68 10.47 5.78
N ARG A 3 14.83 9.28 5.17
CA ARG A 3 15.16 9.10 3.76
C ARG A 3 14.05 8.30 3.06
N LEU A 4 12.90 8.93 2.87
CA LEU A 4 11.68 8.30 2.33
C LEU A 4 11.82 7.81 0.88
N ASN A 5 12.84 8.28 0.17
CA ASN A 5 13.19 7.86 -1.19
C ASN A 5 14.11 6.64 -1.25
N GLU A 6 14.52 6.08 -0.11
CA GLU A 6 15.42 4.92 -0.02
C GLU A 6 14.70 3.71 0.60
N PHE A 7 14.72 2.59 -0.11
CA PHE A 7 14.30 1.29 0.41
C PHE A 7 15.53 0.40 0.59
N TRP A 8 15.69 -0.16 1.79
CA TRP A 8 16.81 -1.03 2.11
C TRP A 8 16.36 -2.49 2.10
N LEU A 9 16.77 -3.23 1.07
CA LEU A 9 16.43 -4.64 0.90
C LEU A 9 17.55 -5.52 1.44
N PHE A 10 17.24 -6.39 2.41
CA PHE A 10 18.10 -7.51 2.77
C PHE A 10 17.54 -8.79 2.14
N LYS A 11 18.39 -9.51 1.40
CA LYS A 11 18.04 -10.82 0.85
C LYS A 11 19.08 -11.84 1.30
N HIS A 12 18.66 -12.78 2.14
CA HIS A 12 19.47 -13.92 2.49
C HIS A 12 19.72 -14.77 1.24
N ASN A 13 20.99 -15.06 0.95
CA ASN A 13 21.40 -15.78 -0.25
C ASN A 13 22.41 -16.90 0.05
N ASN A 14 22.58 -17.27 1.32
CA ASN A 14 23.49 -18.30 1.81
C ASN A 14 24.95 -18.05 1.38
N ARG A 15 25.36 -16.78 1.25
CA ARG A 15 26.75 -16.42 0.91
C ARG A 15 27.48 -15.93 2.16
N ILE A 16 28.81 -16.00 2.12
CA ILE A 16 29.67 -15.52 3.21
C ILE A 16 29.59 -13.99 3.34
N TYR A 17 29.28 -13.29 2.24
CA TYR A 17 29.03 -11.86 2.21
C TYR A 17 27.54 -11.61 1.91
N GLU A 18 26.82 -11.18 2.93
CA GLU A 18 25.43 -10.71 2.82
C GLU A 18 25.35 -9.28 3.34
N GLY A 19 24.51 -8.48 2.70
CA GLY A 19 24.37 -7.07 3.03
C GLY A 19 23.11 -6.49 2.45
N PHE A 20 22.74 -5.31 2.94
CA PHE A 20 21.60 -4.60 2.41
C PHE A 20 21.92 -3.98 1.06
N THR A 21 20.95 -4.03 0.15
CA THR A 21 20.95 -3.27 -1.09
C THR A 21 20.07 -2.04 -0.90
N ARG A 22 20.63 -0.86 -1.12
CA ARG A 22 19.86 0.39 -1.15
C ARG A 22 19.23 0.57 -2.52
N ILE A 23 17.92 0.73 -2.55
CA ILE A 23 17.10 0.94 -3.75
C ILE A 23 16.50 2.34 -3.68
N PHE A 24 16.70 3.15 -4.73
CA PHE A 24 16.00 4.42 -4.86
C PHE A 24 14.60 4.17 -5.41
N VAL A 25 13.57 4.56 -4.66
CA VAL A 25 12.15 4.32 -5.00
C VAL A 25 11.52 5.49 -5.75
N THR A 26 12.36 6.30 -6.39
CA THR A 26 11.96 7.54 -7.09
C THR A 26 12.38 7.56 -8.55
N GLU A 27 12.95 6.44 -9.02
CA GLU A 27 13.29 6.24 -10.42
C GLU A 27 12.06 6.03 -11.28
N LYS A 28 12.15 6.43 -12.56
CA LYS A 28 11.03 6.38 -13.52
C LYS A 28 10.51 4.96 -13.81
N VAL A 29 11.30 3.93 -13.49
CA VAL A 29 10.89 2.53 -13.63
C VAL A 29 9.76 2.15 -12.68
N HIS A 30 9.58 2.90 -11.58
CA HIS A 30 8.53 2.62 -10.62
C HIS A 30 7.18 3.14 -11.14
N PRO A 31 6.08 2.37 -10.95
CA PRO A 31 4.77 2.75 -11.45
C PRO A 31 4.39 4.18 -11.07
N PHE A 32 3.88 4.91 -12.06
CA PHE A 32 3.38 6.29 -11.94
C PHE A 32 4.40 7.37 -11.56
N TYR A 33 5.63 7.04 -11.18
CA TYR A 33 6.60 8.04 -10.70
C TYR A 33 6.94 9.09 -11.75
N GLU A 34 7.12 8.65 -13.00
CA GLU A 34 7.42 9.53 -14.13
C GLU A 34 6.32 10.57 -14.44
N LYS A 35 5.13 10.45 -13.84
CA LYS A 35 4.02 11.38 -14.03
C LYS A 35 4.07 12.59 -13.10
N PHE A 36 4.93 12.58 -12.08
CA PHE A 36 4.97 13.62 -11.04
C PHE A 36 6.28 14.42 -11.10
N TRP A 37 7.39 13.83 -10.66
CA TRP A 37 8.64 14.56 -10.45
C TRP A 37 9.87 13.80 -10.97
N PRO A 38 10.99 14.49 -11.27
CA PRO A 38 12.26 13.83 -11.53
C PRO A 38 12.77 13.02 -10.33
N ALA A 39 13.63 12.04 -10.60
CA ALA A 39 14.24 11.20 -9.56
C ALA A 39 14.88 12.03 -8.43
N GLY A 40 14.72 11.53 -7.20
CA GLY A 40 15.16 12.21 -5.97
C GLY A 40 14.06 13.02 -5.26
N HIS A 41 12.99 13.41 -5.94
CA HIS A 41 11.88 14.17 -5.35
C HIS A 41 10.80 13.22 -4.85
N THR A 42 10.60 13.15 -3.55
CA THR A 42 9.58 12.29 -2.94
C THR A 42 8.17 12.75 -3.28
N ILE A 43 7.32 11.79 -3.67
CA ILE A 43 5.86 11.94 -3.66
C ILE A 43 5.31 11.62 -2.26
N GLY A 44 4.07 12.03 -1.99
CA GLY A 44 3.45 11.79 -0.70
C GLY A 44 1.94 11.69 -0.76
N TRP A 45 1.30 12.30 0.24
CA TRP A 45 -0.13 12.22 0.46
C TRP A 45 -0.93 12.73 -0.76
N VAL A 46 -0.56 13.87 -1.36
CA VAL A 46 -1.33 14.43 -2.47
C VAL A 46 -1.32 13.52 -3.71
N GLU A 47 -0.16 13.01 -4.10
CA GLU A 47 -0.03 12.14 -5.26
C GLU A 47 -0.81 10.82 -5.09
N SER A 48 -0.94 10.30 -3.87
CA SER A 48 -1.75 9.10 -3.63
C SER A 48 -3.24 9.33 -3.90
N PHE A 49 -3.80 10.49 -3.55
CA PHE A 49 -5.19 10.83 -3.89
C PHE A 49 -5.38 11.06 -5.39
N ILE A 50 -4.41 11.68 -6.06
CA ILE A 50 -4.44 11.86 -7.52
C ILE A 50 -4.50 10.49 -8.21
N LEU A 51 -3.65 9.54 -7.79
CA LEU A 51 -3.65 8.19 -8.34
C LEU A 51 -4.95 7.44 -8.05
N GLN A 52 -5.48 7.54 -6.83
CA GLN A 52 -6.75 6.93 -6.47
C GLN A 52 -7.90 7.43 -7.36
N LEU A 53 -8.01 8.76 -7.54
CA LEU A 53 -9.03 9.35 -8.40
C LEU A 53 -8.83 8.97 -9.87
N TYR A 54 -7.60 8.97 -10.36
CA TYR A 54 -7.27 8.52 -11.72
C TYR A 54 -7.74 7.08 -11.96
N HIS A 55 -7.44 6.15 -11.06
CA HIS A 55 -7.85 4.76 -11.20
C HIS A 55 -9.37 4.58 -11.13
N PHE A 56 -10.05 5.33 -10.26
CA PHE A 56 -11.51 5.32 -10.20
C PHE A 56 -12.14 5.79 -11.51
N LEU A 57 -11.73 6.96 -12.02
CA LEU A 57 -12.24 7.50 -13.27
C LEU A 57 -11.93 6.60 -14.47
N LEU A 58 -10.76 5.95 -14.47
CA LEU A 58 -10.39 4.99 -15.50
C LEU A 58 -11.30 3.76 -15.50
N ALA A 59 -11.62 3.21 -14.33
CA ALA A 59 -12.54 2.09 -14.20
C ALA A 59 -13.95 2.47 -14.68
N VAL A 60 -14.45 3.65 -14.27
CA VAL A 60 -15.74 4.19 -14.75
C VAL A 60 -15.75 4.31 -16.28
N LYS A 61 -14.69 4.87 -16.87
CA LYS A 61 -14.57 5.02 -18.32
C LYS A 61 -14.61 3.67 -19.06
N LYS A 62 -14.02 2.63 -18.48
CA LYS A 62 -13.94 1.29 -19.07
C LYS A 62 -15.15 0.41 -18.78
N GLY A 63 -16.02 0.81 -17.85
CA GLY A 63 -17.08 -0.07 -17.34
C GLY A 63 -16.54 -1.25 -16.53
N GLU A 64 -15.37 -1.10 -15.92
CA GLU A 64 -14.72 -2.10 -15.07
C GLU A 64 -15.03 -1.83 -13.59
N GLU A 65 -14.96 -2.86 -12.75
CA GLU A 65 -15.05 -2.69 -11.31
C GLU A 65 -13.80 -1.96 -10.78
N PHE A 66 -14.01 -0.90 -10.00
CA PHE A 66 -12.94 -0.25 -9.26
C PHE A 66 -12.68 -0.99 -7.94
N LYS A 67 -11.40 -1.16 -7.60
CA LYS A 67 -10.95 -1.61 -6.29
C LYS A 67 -10.15 -0.50 -5.59
N PRO A 68 -10.38 -0.25 -4.28
CA PRO A 68 -11.30 -0.95 -3.39
C PRO A 68 -12.79 -0.60 -3.65
N ASN A 69 -13.67 -1.58 -3.45
CA ASN A 69 -15.13 -1.45 -3.55
C ASN A 69 -15.80 -1.55 -2.17
N PHE A 70 -17.14 -1.58 -2.13
CA PHE A 70 -17.88 -1.70 -0.88
C PHE A 70 -17.65 -3.02 -0.13
N TYR A 71 -17.42 -4.12 -0.84
CA TYR A 71 -17.08 -5.39 -0.21
C TYR A 71 -15.75 -5.28 0.55
N ASP A 72 -14.73 -4.68 -0.06
CA ASP A 72 -13.44 -4.48 0.62
C ASP A 72 -13.61 -3.60 1.87
N GLY A 73 -14.46 -2.56 1.80
CA GLY A 73 -14.83 -1.74 2.96
C GLY A 73 -15.56 -2.51 4.06
N ALA A 74 -16.46 -3.43 3.69
CA ALA A 74 -17.16 -4.29 4.65
C ALA A 74 -16.21 -5.27 5.35
N VAL A 75 -15.23 -5.82 4.63
CA VAL A 75 -14.16 -6.66 5.21
C VAL A 75 -13.36 -5.88 6.25
N VAL A 76 -12.97 -4.63 5.93
CA VAL A 76 -12.27 -3.77 6.90
C VAL A 76 -13.14 -3.52 8.13
N ASN A 77 -14.43 -3.25 7.98
CA ASN A 77 -15.34 -3.06 9.12
C ASN A 77 -15.45 -4.33 9.99
N ALA A 78 -15.54 -5.52 9.39
CA ALA A 78 -15.58 -6.77 10.14
C ALA A 78 -14.29 -7.00 10.96
N ILE A 79 -13.13 -6.57 10.43
CA ILE A 79 -11.87 -6.58 11.17
C ILE A 79 -11.93 -5.59 12.34
N MET A 80 -12.40 -4.36 12.09
CA MET A 80 -12.53 -3.34 13.13
C MET A 80 -13.44 -3.82 14.27
N ASP A 81 -14.57 -4.46 13.96
CA ASP A 81 -15.47 -5.06 14.94
C ASP A 81 -14.77 -6.13 15.79
N ALA A 82 -14.01 -7.03 15.15
CA ALA A 82 -13.25 -8.06 15.86
C ALA A 82 -12.16 -7.46 16.76
N VAL A 83 -11.51 -6.36 16.35
CA VAL A 83 -10.55 -5.61 17.17
C VAL A 83 -11.26 -5.03 18.41
N TYR A 84 -12.42 -4.41 18.24
CA TYR A 84 -13.20 -3.88 19.37
C TYR A 84 -13.65 -4.98 20.34
N GLU A 85 -14.09 -6.14 19.84
CA GLU A 85 -14.42 -7.30 20.67
C GLU A 85 -13.17 -7.85 21.39
N SER A 86 -12.03 -7.94 20.70
CA SER A 86 -10.78 -8.43 21.28
C SER A 86 -10.28 -7.53 22.42
N MET A 87 -10.40 -6.21 22.28
CA MET A 87 -10.04 -5.26 23.35
C MET A 87 -10.86 -5.47 24.62
N LYS A 88 -12.17 -5.78 24.50
CA LYS A 88 -13.05 -6.05 25.64
C LYS A 88 -12.73 -7.39 26.30
N GLU A 89 -12.52 -8.42 25.49
CA GLU A 89 -12.36 -9.81 25.94
C GLU A 89 -10.92 -10.18 26.29
N LYS A 90 -9.93 -9.34 25.93
CA LYS A 90 -8.49 -9.58 26.09
C LYS A 90 -8.02 -10.92 25.50
N LYS A 91 -8.63 -11.34 24.40
CA LYS A 91 -8.31 -12.58 23.69
C LYS A 91 -8.43 -12.38 22.18
N TRP A 92 -7.90 -13.32 21.41
CA TRP A 92 -8.10 -13.36 19.97
C TRP A 92 -9.58 -13.58 19.63
N ILE A 93 -10.10 -12.76 18.73
CA ILE A 93 -11.46 -12.89 18.18
C ILE A 93 -11.35 -13.27 16.71
N LYS A 94 -12.13 -14.27 16.29
CA LYS A 94 -12.22 -14.64 14.89
C LYS A 94 -12.98 -13.56 14.13
N VAL A 95 -12.39 -13.03 13.06
CA VAL A 95 -13.05 -12.07 12.18
C VAL A 95 -14.26 -12.75 11.53
N LYS A 96 -15.41 -12.07 11.56
CA LYS A 96 -16.65 -12.56 10.95
C LYS A 96 -16.49 -12.53 9.42
N GLU A 97 -16.99 -13.57 8.76
CA GLU A 97 -16.99 -13.62 7.30
C GLU A 97 -17.98 -12.59 6.77
N VAL A 98 -17.56 -11.87 5.74
CA VAL A 98 -18.39 -10.93 5.00
C VAL A 98 -18.84 -11.67 3.75
N LEU A 99 -20.15 -11.90 3.62
CA LEU A 99 -20.90 -12.59 2.55
C LEU A 99 -20.11 -13.35 1.47
#